data_AF-A0AAW8KG18-F1
#
_entry.id   AF-A0AAW8KG18-F1
#
_cell.length_a   1.000
_cell.length_b   1.000
_cell.length_c   1.000
_cell.angle_alpha   90.00
_cell.angle_beta   90.00
_cell.angle_gamma   90.00
#
_symmetry.space_group_name_H-M   'P 1'
#
loop_
_entity.id
_entity.type
_entity.pdbx_description
1 polymer ?
#
loop_
_entity_poly.entity_id
_entity_poly.type
_entity_poly.pdbx_seq_one_letter_code
_entity_poly.pdbx_strand_id
1 'polypeptide(L)'
;STDAVNGSQLNTTNQNVTTAQNTANTAVTNAATAQNTANTAVTNAAAAQATADKGLNFSVNGGTADNVKLGETVNFADGTNTTAVYDPATNTYKYNVNDNIALTNAGSLTVGNSKVDNSGLTITGGPSVTTAGINAGNQKITNVAAGTIS
;
A
#
# COMPACT_ATOMS: atom_id res chain seq x y z
N SER A 1 -76.81 28.39 -7.03
CA SER A 1 -77.38 29.37 -6.10
C SER A 1 -76.95 30.75 -6.55
N THR A 2 -77.87 31.71 -6.51
CA THR A 2 -77.65 33.15 -6.78
C THR A 2 -77.80 33.96 -5.49
N ASP A 3 -77.73 33.30 -4.33
CA ASP A 3 -77.93 33.93 -3.03
C ASP A 3 -76.69 34.74 -2.65
N ALA A 4 -76.90 35.90 -2.01
CA ALA A 4 -75.80 36.71 -1.53
C ALA A 4 -75.05 36.01 -0.37
N VAL A 5 -73.73 35.99 -0.42
CA VAL A 5 -72.89 35.53 0.71
C VAL A 5 -72.90 36.56 1.84
N ASN A 6 -72.92 36.09 3.08
CA ASN A 6 -72.86 36.96 4.26
C ASN A 6 -71.41 37.10 4.81
N GLY A 7 -71.21 38.07 5.71
CA GLY A 7 -69.88 38.38 6.25
C GLY A 7 -69.22 37.23 7.04
N SER A 8 -70.01 36.38 7.72
CA SER A 8 -69.45 35.23 8.45
C SER A 8 -68.94 34.14 7.50
N GLN A 9 -69.66 33.86 6.40
CA GLN A 9 -69.20 32.95 5.34
C GLN A 9 -67.89 33.43 4.69
N LEU A 10 -67.78 34.74 4.41
CA LEU A 10 -66.55 35.33 3.87
C LEU A 10 -65.39 35.23 4.87
N ASN A 11 -65.64 35.53 6.15
CA ASN A 11 -64.63 35.41 7.21
C ASN A 11 -64.12 33.96 7.34
N THR A 12 -65.01 32.97 7.39
CA THR A 12 -64.62 31.54 7.42
C THR A 12 -63.77 31.17 6.21
N THR A 13 -64.14 31.64 5.02
CA THR A 13 -63.37 31.40 3.79
C THR A 13 -61.96 32.00 3.88
N ASN A 14 -61.82 33.24 4.33
CA ASN A 14 -60.52 33.90 4.49
C ASN A 14 -59.62 33.19 5.53
N GLN A 15 -60.22 32.67 6.62
CA GLN A 15 -59.49 31.86 7.59
C GLN A 15 -58.97 30.56 6.96
N ASN A 16 -59.81 29.86 6.18
CA ASN A 16 -59.40 28.64 5.48
C ASN A 16 -58.26 28.91 4.47
N VAL A 17 -58.32 30.03 3.74
CA VAL A 17 -57.26 30.46 2.80
C VAL A 17 -55.96 30.72 3.55
N THR A 18 -56.03 31.42 4.69
CA THR A 18 -54.86 31.70 5.54
C THR A 18 -54.22 30.40 6.05
N THR A 19 -55.04 29.46 6.52
CA THR A 19 -54.56 28.13 6.93
C THR A 19 -53.88 27.39 5.78
N ALA A 20 -54.51 27.34 4.61
CA ALA A 20 -53.95 26.68 3.44
C ALA A 20 -52.61 27.30 3.00
N GLN A 21 -52.50 28.63 3.02
CA GLN A 21 -51.27 29.34 2.70
C GLN A 21 -50.15 29.02 3.70
N ASN A 22 -50.46 29.01 4.99
CA ASN A 22 -49.49 28.63 6.02
C ASN A 22 -49.01 27.18 5.85
N THR A 23 -49.92 26.23 5.57
CA THR A 23 -49.56 24.84 5.26
C THR A 23 -48.65 24.76 4.02
N ALA A 24 -48.96 25.50 2.96
CA ALA A 24 -48.13 25.53 1.76
C ALA A 24 -46.73 26.11 2.04
N ASN A 25 -46.64 27.19 2.81
CA ASN A 25 -45.36 27.79 3.21
C ASN A 25 -44.50 26.83 4.05
N THR A 26 -45.12 26.09 4.98
CA THR A 26 -44.43 25.04 5.74
C THR A 26 -43.95 23.91 4.82
N ALA A 27 -44.76 23.47 3.86
CA ALA A 27 -44.37 22.43 2.91
C ALA A 27 -43.17 22.86 2.04
N VAL A 28 -43.17 24.10 1.54
CA VAL A 28 -42.03 24.66 0.78
C VAL A 28 -40.76 24.72 1.64
N THR A 29 -40.88 25.15 2.89
CA THR A 29 -39.75 25.19 3.83
C THR A 29 -39.18 23.78 4.07
N ASN A 30 -40.04 22.81 4.35
CA ASN A 30 -39.64 21.41 4.56
C ASN A 30 -38.97 20.82 3.30
N ALA A 31 -39.50 21.12 2.12
CA ALA A 31 -38.90 20.67 0.85
C ALA A 31 -37.50 21.28 0.63
N ALA A 32 -37.32 22.57 0.93
CA ALA A 32 -36.01 23.23 0.85
C ALA A 32 -35.00 22.62 1.83
N THR A 33 -35.41 22.33 3.07
CA THR A 33 -34.56 21.64 4.05
C THR A 33 -34.18 20.24 3.55
N ALA A 34 -35.14 19.45 3.05
CA ALA A 34 -34.88 18.12 2.52
C ALA A 34 -33.91 18.16 1.32
N GLN A 35 -34.06 19.13 0.43
CA GLN A 35 -33.15 19.35 -0.70
C GLN A 35 -31.73 19.66 -0.22
N ASN A 36 -31.58 20.52 0.79
CA ASN A 36 -30.27 20.85 1.35
C ASN A 36 -29.60 19.64 2.02
N THR A 37 -30.36 18.82 2.74
CA THR A 37 -29.87 17.56 3.30
C THR A 37 -29.42 16.60 2.19
N ALA A 38 -30.20 16.45 1.12
CA ALA A 38 -29.85 15.61 -0.03
C ALA A 38 -28.57 16.11 -0.73
N ASN A 39 -28.44 17.42 -0.97
CA ASN A 39 -27.25 18.01 -1.57
C ASN A 39 -26.00 17.79 -0.72
N THR A 40 -26.14 17.91 0.61
CA THR A 40 -25.06 17.64 1.56
C THR A 40 -24.65 16.17 1.50
N ALA A 41 -25.61 15.25 1.47
CA ALA A 41 -25.34 13.81 1.37
C ALA A 41 -24.59 13.45 0.07
N VAL A 42 -24.99 14.02 -1.08
CA VAL A 42 -24.31 13.83 -2.36
C VAL A 42 -22.87 14.35 -2.31
N THR A 43 -22.67 15.55 -1.74
CA THR A 43 -21.33 16.14 -1.59
C THR A 43 -20.43 15.26 -0.72
N ASN A 44 -20.94 14.77 0.40
CA ASN A 44 -20.21 13.88 1.30
C ASN A 44 -19.88 12.54 0.62
N ALA A 45 -20.81 11.96 -0.15
CA ALA A 45 -20.59 10.73 -0.89
C ALA A 45 -19.48 10.91 -1.95
N ALA A 46 -19.50 12.01 -2.70
CA ALA A 46 -18.46 12.31 -3.69
C ALA A 46 -17.08 12.49 -3.03
N ALA A 47 -17.01 13.16 -1.88
CA ALA A 47 -15.76 13.32 -1.14
C ALA A 47 -15.22 12.00 -0.58
N ALA A 48 -16.11 11.13 -0.10
CA ALA A 48 -15.75 9.78 0.36
C ALA A 48 -15.22 8.93 -0.80
N GLN A 49 -15.89 8.96 -1.97
CA GLN A 49 -15.45 8.27 -3.17
C GLN A 49 -14.05 8.74 -3.62
N ALA A 50 -13.84 10.05 -3.72
CA ALA A 50 -12.54 10.61 -4.09
C ALA A 50 -11.43 10.26 -3.09
N THR A 51 -11.77 10.01 -1.83
CA THR A 51 -10.81 9.54 -0.81
C THR A 51 -10.50 8.06 -0.98
N ALA A 52 -11.51 7.23 -1.24
CA ALA A 52 -11.33 5.80 -1.53
C ALA A 52 -10.50 5.58 -2.80
N ASP A 53 -10.72 6.39 -3.83
CA ASP A 53 -10.03 6.32 -5.12
C ASP A 53 -8.54 6.67 -5.04
N LYS A 54 -8.06 7.29 -3.94
CA LYS A 54 -6.63 7.54 -3.76
C LYS A 54 -5.83 6.25 -3.58
N GLY A 55 -6.43 5.21 -3.01
CA GLY A 55 -5.76 3.94 -2.74
C GLY A 55 -4.45 4.09 -1.95
N LEU A 56 -3.51 3.18 -2.21
CA LEU A 56 -2.14 3.21 -1.70
C LEU A 56 -1.15 3.22 -2.87
N ASN A 57 -0.11 4.04 -2.79
CA ASN A 57 0.93 4.11 -3.81
C ASN A 57 2.18 3.37 -3.35
N PHE A 58 2.64 2.39 -4.12
CA PHE A 58 3.89 1.65 -3.89
C PHE A 58 4.89 1.99 -4.98
N SER A 59 6.07 2.50 -4.60
CA SER A 59 7.16 2.73 -5.54
C SER A 59 8.38 1.90 -5.16
N VAL A 60 9.08 1.41 -6.16
CA VAL A 60 10.33 0.65 -5.97
C VAL A 60 11.49 1.56 -6.35
N ASN A 61 12.41 1.79 -5.41
CA ASN A 61 13.61 2.61 -5.59
C ASN A 61 13.33 4.02 -6.17
N GLY A 62 12.22 4.64 -5.76
CA GLY A 62 11.82 5.98 -6.23
C GLY A 62 11.33 6.03 -7.68
N GLY A 63 11.06 4.89 -8.31
CA GLY A 63 10.45 4.83 -9.65
C GLY A 63 8.96 5.22 -9.67
N THR A 64 8.31 5.00 -10.81
CA THR A 64 6.87 5.20 -10.97
C THR A 64 6.09 4.44 -9.90
N ALA A 65 5.14 5.11 -9.25
CA ALA A 65 4.28 4.48 -8.27
C ALA A 65 3.24 3.58 -8.96
N ASP A 66 3.06 2.39 -8.41
CA ASP A 66 1.92 1.52 -8.65
C ASP A 66 0.80 1.88 -7.66
N ASN A 67 -0.38 2.21 -8.16
CA ASN A 67 -1.51 2.62 -7.34
C ASN A 67 -2.44 1.43 -7.11
N VAL A 68 -2.43 0.94 -5.88
CA VAL A 68 -3.25 -0.18 -5.44
C VAL A 68 -4.53 0.35 -4.82
N LYS A 69 -5.67 0.03 -5.42
CA LYS A 69 -7.00 0.47 -4.97
C LYS A 69 -7.53 -0.39 -3.83
N LEU A 70 -8.52 0.13 -3.11
CA LEU A 70 -9.22 -0.65 -2.09
C LEU A 70 -9.83 -1.92 -2.72
N GLY A 71 -9.55 -3.07 -2.12
CA GLY A 71 -10.00 -4.39 -2.60
C GLY A 71 -9.02 -5.11 -3.53
N GLU A 72 -7.99 -4.43 -4.03
CA GLU A 72 -6.89 -5.10 -4.74
C GLU A 72 -5.94 -5.82 -3.77
N THR A 73 -5.18 -6.78 -4.27
CA THR A 73 -4.24 -7.58 -3.49
C THR A 73 -2.80 -7.29 -3.93
N VAL A 74 -1.94 -6.96 -2.96
CA VAL A 74 -0.49 -6.90 -3.16
C VAL A 74 0.11 -8.25 -2.78
N ASN A 75 0.80 -8.89 -3.71
CA ASN A 75 1.48 -10.16 -3.46
C ASN A 75 2.95 -9.94 -3.10
N PHE A 76 3.35 -10.29 -1.88
CA PHE A 76 4.76 -10.34 -1.48
C PHE A 76 5.28 -11.76 -1.72
N ALA A 77 6.23 -11.89 -2.65
CA ALA A 77 6.75 -13.17 -3.09
C ALA A 77 8.18 -13.42 -2.60
N ASP A 78 8.56 -14.69 -2.54
CA ASP A 78 9.95 -15.09 -2.37
C ASP A 78 10.80 -14.58 -3.54
N GLY A 79 12.03 -14.16 -3.22
CA GLY A 79 13.07 -13.90 -4.20
C GLY A 79 13.98 -15.12 -4.36
N THR A 80 14.96 -15.05 -5.26
CA THR A 80 15.94 -16.15 -5.44
C THR A 80 16.64 -16.55 -4.14
N ASN A 81 16.93 -15.57 -3.27
CA ASN A 81 17.76 -15.73 -2.08
C ASN A 81 17.06 -15.25 -0.80
N THR A 82 15.77 -14.91 -0.87
CA THR A 82 15.01 -14.34 0.24
C THR A 82 13.61 -14.92 0.31
N THR A 83 13.07 -15.08 1.51
CA THR A 83 11.68 -15.50 1.72
C THR A 83 10.80 -14.34 2.17
N ALA A 84 9.50 -14.44 1.89
CA ALA A 84 8.44 -13.60 2.44
C ALA A 84 7.34 -14.48 3.02
N VAL A 85 7.06 -14.36 4.33
CA VAL A 85 6.06 -15.17 5.03
C VAL A 85 5.12 -14.28 5.82
N TYR A 86 3.81 -14.48 5.66
CA TYR A 86 2.81 -13.83 6.52
C TYR A 86 2.58 -14.68 7.79
N ASP A 87 2.80 -14.06 8.95
CA ASP A 87 2.44 -14.61 10.25
C ASP A 87 1.09 -14.03 10.71
N PRO A 88 -0.01 -14.82 10.63
CA PRO A 88 -1.34 -14.35 11.03
C PRO A 88 -1.48 -14.19 12.54
N ALA A 89 -0.66 -14.84 13.36
CA ALA A 89 -0.76 -14.73 14.82
C ALA A 89 -0.33 -13.36 15.33
N THR A 90 0.64 -12.74 14.65
CA THR A 90 1.13 -11.38 14.99
C THR A 90 0.78 -10.33 13.94
N ASN A 91 0.02 -10.71 12.91
CA ASN A 91 -0.29 -9.87 11.74
C ASN A 91 0.97 -9.20 11.14
N THR A 92 2.03 -9.99 10.92
CA THR A 92 3.34 -9.49 10.49
C THR A 92 3.82 -10.19 9.23
N TYR A 93 4.39 -9.43 8.30
CA TYR A 93 5.14 -9.98 7.17
C TYR A 93 6.62 -10.11 7.55
N LYS A 94 7.14 -11.33 7.53
CA LYS A 94 8.51 -11.69 7.89
C LYS A 94 9.33 -11.90 6.63
N TYR A 95 10.56 -11.40 6.64
CA TYR A 95 11.51 -11.54 5.54
C TYR A 95 12.83 -12.09 6.06
N ASN A 96 13.37 -13.07 5.35
CA ASN A 96 14.63 -13.72 5.69
C ASN A 96 15.50 -13.90 4.45
N VAL A 97 16.79 -14.12 4.69
CA VAL A 97 17.75 -14.61 3.70
C VAL A 97 17.75 -16.13 3.79
N ASN A 98 17.80 -16.82 2.65
CA ASN A 98 17.85 -18.28 2.61
C ASN A 98 19.15 -18.82 3.22
N ASP A 99 19.14 -20.03 3.78
CA ASP A 99 20.36 -20.69 4.26
C ASP A 99 21.35 -20.93 3.10
N ASN A 100 20.81 -21.31 1.94
CA ASN A 100 21.58 -21.48 0.71
C ASN A 100 21.40 -20.27 -0.19
N ILE A 101 22.51 -19.62 -0.54
CA ILE A 101 22.53 -18.45 -1.39
C ILE A 101 23.18 -18.78 -2.72
N ALA A 102 22.39 -18.68 -3.79
CA ALA A 102 22.83 -18.85 -5.16
C ALA A 102 23.05 -17.46 -5.78
N LEU A 103 24.31 -17.06 -5.88
CA LEU A 103 24.71 -15.90 -6.69
C LEU A 103 24.96 -16.36 -8.13
N THR A 104 24.73 -15.47 -9.10
CA THR A 104 25.09 -15.74 -10.49
C THR A 104 26.60 -15.61 -10.71
N ASN A 105 27.10 -15.96 -11.90
CA ASN A 105 28.52 -15.80 -12.24
C ASN A 105 29.00 -14.33 -12.18
N ALA A 106 28.08 -13.36 -12.17
CA ALA A 106 28.38 -11.94 -11.99
C ALA A 106 28.32 -11.50 -10.51
N GLY A 107 27.76 -12.32 -9.63
CA GLY A 107 27.62 -12.03 -8.21
C GLY A 107 28.92 -12.25 -7.44
N SER A 108 29.00 -11.64 -6.26
CA SER A 108 30.11 -11.84 -5.32
C SER A 108 29.69 -11.52 -3.89
N LEU A 109 30.38 -12.11 -2.92
CA LEU A 109 30.32 -11.72 -1.52
C LEU A 109 31.65 -11.04 -1.15
N THR A 110 31.58 -9.80 -0.66
CA THR A 110 32.74 -9.05 -0.19
C THR A 110 32.58 -8.74 1.30
N VAL A 111 33.58 -9.12 2.11
CA VAL A 111 33.63 -8.86 3.56
C VAL A 111 35.00 -8.30 3.89
N GLY A 112 35.09 -6.98 4.07
CA GLY A 112 36.36 -6.30 4.22
C GLY A 112 37.26 -6.55 3.00
N ASN A 113 38.47 -7.07 3.23
CA ASN A 113 39.43 -7.37 2.18
C ASN A 113 39.18 -8.71 1.45
N SER A 114 38.28 -9.55 1.98
CA SER A 114 37.97 -10.86 1.41
C SER A 114 36.85 -10.75 0.39
N LYS A 115 37.01 -11.39 -0.77
CA LYS A 115 35.99 -11.51 -1.81
C LYS A 115 35.86 -12.95 -2.26
N VAL A 116 34.63 -13.45 -2.32
CA VAL A 116 34.26 -14.72 -2.96
C VAL A 116 33.43 -14.42 -4.19
N ASP A 117 33.85 -14.90 -5.34
CA ASP A 117 33.13 -14.78 -6.62
C ASP A 117 33.36 -16.01 -7.51
N ASN A 118 32.96 -15.92 -8.78
CA ASN A 118 33.09 -17.00 -9.76
C ASN A 118 34.53 -17.49 -10.00
N SER A 119 35.55 -16.72 -9.59
CA SER A 119 36.96 -17.08 -9.71
C SER A 119 37.50 -17.81 -8.48
N GLY A 120 36.82 -17.73 -7.32
CA GLY A 120 37.24 -18.30 -6.04
C GLY A 120 37.27 -17.29 -4.89
N LEU A 121 38.18 -17.48 -3.94
CA LEU A 121 38.42 -16.61 -2.78
C LEU A 121 39.69 -15.77 -3.00
N THR A 122 39.59 -14.45 -2.85
CA THR A 122 40.73 -13.52 -2.87
C THR A 122 40.75 -12.66 -1.61
N ILE A 123 41.92 -12.44 -1.03
CA ILE A 123 42.15 -11.45 0.02
C ILE A 123 43.05 -10.34 -0.54
N THR A 124 42.54 -9.11 -0.63
CA THR A 124 43.33 -7.97 -1.13
C THR A 124 44.57 -7.73 -0.26
N GLY A 125 45.75 -7.70 -0.90
CA GLY A 125 47.04 -7.59 -0.21
C GLY A 125 47.48 -8.88 0.52
N GLY A 126 46.81 -10.00 0.26
CA GLY A 126 47.06 -11.27 0.95
C GLY A 126 46.91 -12.50 0.04
N PRO A 127 46.65 -13.69 0.64
CA PRO A 127 46.50 -14.94 -0.08
C PRO A 127 45.24 -15.01 -0.97
N SER A 128 45.23 -15.95 -1.92
CA SER A 128 44.05 -16.31 -2.71
C SER A 128 43.98 -17.80 -3.03
N VAL A 129 42.77 -18.28 -3.26
CA VAL A 129 42.44 -19.63 -3.75
C VAL A 129 41.50 -19.44 -4.92
N THR A 130 41.98 -19.69 -6.13
CA THR A 130 41.22 -19.43 -7.36
C THR A 130 41.28 -20.62 -8.31
N THR A 131 40.55 -20.55 -9.42
CA THR A 131 40.64 -21.52 -10.51
C THR A 131 42.03 -21.61 -11.13
N ALA A 132 42.88 -20.59 -10.97
CA ALA A 132 44.29 -20.62 -11.38
C ALA A 132 45.22 -21.30 -10.36
N GLY A 133 44.71 -21.67 -9.18
CA GLY A 133 45.46 -22.30 -8.10
C GLY A 133 45.49 -21.48 -6.81
N ILE A 134 46.43 -21.82 -5.92
CA ILE A 134 46.61 -21.20 -4.60
C ILE A 134 47.82 -20.26 -4.65
N ASN A 135 47.62 -19.00 -4.24
CA ASN A 135 48.69 -18.03 -4.04
C ASN A 135 48.78 -17.67 -2.56
N ALA A 136 49.96 -17.88 -1.94
CA ALA A 136 50.17 -17.59 -0.52
C ALA A 136 50.35 -16.10 -0.20
N GLY A 137 50.44 -15.22 -1.21
CA GLY A 137 50.53 -13.78 -1.01
C GLY A 137 51.78 -13.34 -0.24
N ASN A 138 52.93 -14.00 -0.46
CA ASN A 138 54.18 -13.81 0.28
C ASN A 138 54.10 -14.10 1.78
N GLN A 139 53.08 -14.83 2.23
CA GLN A 139 52.93 -15.24 3.62
C GLN A 139 53.46 -16.66 3.83
N LYS A 140 53.92 -16.95 5.05
CA LYS A 140 54.26 -18.32 5.47
C LYS A 140 52.98 -19.16 5.56
N ILE A 141 53.00 -20.35 4.96
CA ILE A 141 51.97 -21.37 5.19
C ILE A 141 52.38 -22.17 6.43
N THR A 142 51.58 -22.08 7.49
CA THR A 142 51.84 -22.75 8.78
C THR A 142 50.86 -23.89 9.03
N ASN A 143 51.13 -24.72 10.04
CA ASN A 143 50.26 -25.84 10.44
C ASN A 143 50.00 -26.88 9.33
N VAL A 144 50.99 -27.15 8.48
CA VAL A 144 50.94 -28.17 7.44
C VAL A 144 51.47 -29.50 7.99
N ALA A 145 50.64 -30.54 8.00
CA ALA A 145 51.07 -31.90 8.37
C ALA A 145 52.00 -32.49 7.31
N ALA A 146 52.81 -33.49 7.70
CA ALA A 146 53.67 -34.21 6.77
C ALA A 146 52.82 -34.95 5.71
N GLY A 147 53.24 -34.86 4.44
CA GLY A 147 52.59 -35.57 3.35
C GLY A 147 52.81 -37.08 3.46
N THR A 148 51.76 -37.86 3.27
CA THR A 148 51.85 -39.31 3.09
C THR A 148 51.80 -39.63 1.61
N ILE A 149 52.72 -40.47 1.12
CA ILE A 149 52.69 -40.97 -0.26
C ILE A 149 51.68 -42.14 -0.29
N SER A 150 50.72 -42.10 -1.23
CA SER A 150 49.80 -43.20 -1.53
C SER A 150 50.04 -43.71 -2.95
#